data_AF-A0A924W6V7-F1
#
_entry.id   AF-A0A924W6V7-F1
#
_cell.length_a   1.000
_cell.length_b   1.000
_cell.length_c   1.000
_cell.angle_alpha   90.00
_cell.angle_beta   90.00
_cell.angle_gamma   90.00
#
_symmetry.space_group_name_H-M   'P 1'
#
loop_
_entity.id
_entity.type
_entity.pdbx_description
1 polymer ?
#
loop_
_entity_poly.entity_id
_entity_poly.type
_entity_poly.pdbx_seq_one_letter_code
_entity_poly.pdbx_strand_id
1 'polypeptide(L)'
;MRSRVAYRAMLFGWFCPAVAIVVIMLIVFTYCRLTRCSRAAVAGAKDLNIGRDIAKMYPSAINSIMYCTGKYGPPTWQSEIGFFDRYILTVQVPVHISYFGSHIVASGEPELLIVEIQSIQVLPSGQAMIDNAGGQMLTKEQWNSLVGSSRSIEAIIPNCNKIPVPNFKQAFSHK
;
A
#
# COMPACT_ATOMS: atom_id res chain seq x y z
N MET A 1 32.52 -24.18 64.07
CA MET A 1 32.18 -25.27 63.11
C MET A 1 30.67 -25.27 62.87
N ARG A 2 30.22 -25.43 61.60
CA ARG A 2 28.82 -25.46 61.07
C ARG A 2 28.17 -24.08 60.83
N SER A 3 28.40 -23.42 59.70
CA SER A 3 27.80 -23.60 58.36
C SER A 3 26.27 -23.39 58.32
N ARG A 4 25.83 -22.25 57.76
CA ARG A 4 24.50 -22.07 57.14
C ARG A 4 24.61 -21.13 55.94
N VAL A 5 25.08 -21.69 54.83
CA VAL A 5 24.78 -21.21 53.48
C VAL A 5 23.59 -22.03 53.02
N ALA A 6 22.45 -21.40 52.70
CA ALA A 6 21.31 -22.13 52.15
C ALA A 6 20.21 -21.23 51.55
N TYR A 7 20.21 -21.19 50.21
CA TYR A 7 19.03 -21.18 49.34
C TYR A 7 18.11 -19.94 49.33
N ARG A 8 18.54 -18.91 48.60
CA ARG A 8 17.65 -17.97 47.91
C ARG A 8 17.96 -17.93 46.42
N ALA A 9 17.76 -19.07 45.76
CA ALA A 9 17.76 -19.16 44.31
C ALA A 9 16.80 -20.28 43.94
N MET A 10 15.57 -19.93 43.51
CA MET A 10 14.64 -20.75 42.70
C MET A 10 13.21 -20.17 42.81
N LEU A 11 12.99 -18.96 42.29
CA LEU A 11 11.65 -18.48 41.93
C LEU A 11 11.63 -17.94 40.49
N PHE A 12 12.43 -18.56 39.62
CA PHE A 12 12.49 -18.31 38.17
C PHE A 12 12.28 -19.58 37.35
N GLY A 13 11.68 -20.62 37.95
CA GLY A 13 11.37 -21.86 37.25
C GLY A 13 9.87 -21.93 36.99
N TRP A 14 9.50 -22.34 35.79
CA TRP A 14 8.13 -22.58 35.31
C TRP A 14 7.44 -21.35 34.70
N PHE A 15 8.14 -20.66 33.80
CA PHE A 15 7.44 -20.18 32.61
C PHE A 15 6.82 -21.42 31.94
N CYS A 16 5.50 -21.57 32.08
CA CYS A 16 4.77 -22.72 31.59
C CYS A 16 4.95 -22.81 30.06
N PRO A 17 5.50 -23.91 29.52
CA PRO A 17 5.76 -24.04 28.08
C PRO A 17 4.50 -23.87 27.23
N ALA A 18 3.31 -24.13 27.80
CA ALA A 18 2.03 -23.87 27.15
C ALA A 18 1.83 -22.38 26.80
N VAL A 19 2.23 -21.45 27.68
CA VAL A 19 2.11 -20.01 27.42
C VAL A 19 3.01 -19.61 26.26
N ALA A 20 4.24 -20.13 26.22
CA ALA A 20 5.17 -19.86 25.12
C ALA A 20 4.64 -20.38 23.77
N ILE A 21 4.06 -21.59 23.74
CA ILE A 21 3.46 -22.16 22.53
C ILE A 21 2.30 -21.30 22.01
N VAL A 22 1.39 -20.86 22.90
CA VAL A 22 0.26 -20.00 22.50
C VAL A 22 0.76 -18.67 21.94
N VAL A 23 1.75 -18.05 22.57
CA VAL A 23 2.35 -16.79 22.07
C VAL A 23 2.99 -17.00 20.69
N ILE A 24 3.74 -18.09 20.49
CA ILE A 24 4.34 -18.41 19.18
C ILE A 24 3.25 -18.62 18.12
N MET A 25 2.19 -19.38 18.43
CA MET A 25 1.08 -19.58 17.50
C MET A 25 0.39 -18.27 17.11
N LEU A 26 0.19 -17.34 18.07
CA LEU A 26 -0.37 -16.02 17.78
C LEU A 26 0.56 -15.17 16.89
N ILE A 27 1.88 -15.23 17.12
CA ILE A 27 2.87 -14.54 16.29
C ILE A 27 2.84 -15.09 14.86
N VAL A 28 2.90 -16.42 14.71
CA VAL A 28 2.84 -17.08 13.39
C VAL A 28 1.54 -16.74 12.67
N PHE A 29 0.41 -16.81 13.36
CA PHE A 29 -0.89 -16.46 12.78
C PHE A 29 -0.95 -15.01 12.30
N THR A 30 -0.42 -14.08 13.09
CA THR A 30 -0.35 -12.65 12.73
C THR A 30 0.58 -12.44 11.53
N TYR A 31 1.74 -13.10 11.52
CA TYR A 31 2.71 -13.02 10.40
C TYR A 31 2.13 -13.61 9.10
N CYS A 32 1.42 -14.74 9.18
CA CYS A 32 0.72 -15.35 8.04
C CYS A 32 -0.34 -14.41 7.45
N ARG A 33 -1.06 -13.65 8.28
CA ARG A 33 -2.04 -12.67 7.80
C ARG A 33 -1.39 -11.48 7.10
N LEU A 34 -0.32 -10.92 7.66
CA LEU A 34 0.40 -9.78 7.05
C LEU A 34 1.04 -10.15 5.71
N THR A 35 1.69 -11.32 5.65
CA THR A 35 2.31 -11.82 4.40
C THR A 35 1.28 -12.09 3.30
N ARG A 36 0.05 -12.50 3.66
CA ARG A 36 -1.05 -12.67 2.69
C ARG A 36 -1.40 -11.36 1.98
N CYS A 37 -1.53 -10.26 2.70
CA CYS A 37 -1.90 -8.96 2.10
C CYS A 37 -0.80 -8.41 1.20
N SER A 38 0.46 -8.56 1.61
CA SER A 38 1.61 -8.17 0.80
C SER A 38 1.70 -8.99 -0.50
N ARG A 39 1.51 -10.32 -0.43
CA ARG A 39 1.47 -11.18 -1.62
C ARG A 39 0.30 -10.82 -2.54
N ALA A 40 -0.85 -10.55 -1.97
CA ALA A 40 -2.03 -10.09 -2.69
C ALA A 40 -1.74 -8.76 -3.43
N ALA A 41 -1.12 -7.77 -2.79
CA ALA A 41 -0.76 -6.51 -3.45
C ALA A 41 0.09 -6.73 -4.73
N VAL A 42 1.07 -7.62 -4.66
CA VAL A 42 1.92 -7.99 -5.80
C VAL A 42 1.15 -8.81 -6.84
N ALA A 43 0.26 -9.71 -6.42
CA ALA A 43 -0.58 -10.49 -7.31
C ALA A 43 -1.54 -9.61 -8.11
N GLY A 44 -2.10 -8.55 -7.52
CA GLY A 44 -2.99 -7.62 -8.23
C GLY A 44 -2.33 -6.93 -9.42
N ALA A 45 -1.04 -6.59 -9.32
CA ALA A 45 -0.27 -6.04 -10.45
C ALA A 45 -0.07 -7.04 -11.60
N LYS A 46 -0.26 -8.35 -11.37
CA LYS A 46 -0.10 -9.42 -12.36
C LYS A 46 -1.44 -9.95 -12.87
N ASP A 47 -2.41 -10.11 -11.98
CA ASP A 47 -3.68 -10.78 -12.27
C ASP A 47 -4.73 -9.82 -12.84
N LEU A 48 -4.70 -8.54 -12.45
CA LEU A 48 -5.64 -7.53 -12.94
C LEU A 48 -5.17 -6.94 -14.26
N ASN A 49 -6.08 -6.77 -15.23
CA ASN A 49 -5.75 -6.13 -16.52
C ASN A 49 -5.14 -4.74 -16.34
N ILE A 50 -5.81 -3.87 -15.57
CA ILE A 50 -5.31 -2.54 -15.25
C ILE A 50 -4.01 -2.59 -14.44
N GLY A 51 -3.85 -3.59 -13.57
CA GLY A 51 -2.62 -3.80 -12.80
C GLY A 51 -1.42 -4.12 -13.70
N ARG A 52 -1.61 -4.95 -14.74
CA ARG A 52 -0.58 -5.25 -15.73
C ARG A 52 -0.19 -4.03 -16.54
N ASP A 53 -1.17 -3.24 -16.97
CA ASP A 53 -0.94 -1.99 -17.69
C ASP A 53 -0.13 -1.01 -16.84
N ILE A 54 -0.51 -0.85 -15.56
CA ILE A 54 0.23 -0.04 -14.59
C ILE A 54 1.65 -0.57 -14.40
N ALA A 55 1.84 -1.87 -14.15
CA ALA A 55 3.16 -2.43 -13.90
C ALA A 55 4.11 -2.24 -15.10
N LYS A 56 3.56 -2.29 -16.32
CA LYS A 56 4.31 -2.02 -17.56
C LYS A 56 4.63 -0.53 -17.74
N MET A 57 3.69 0.35 -17.40
CA MET A 57 3.87 1.80 -17.57
C MET A 57 4.63 2.47 -16.43
N TYR A 58 4.46 2.00 -15.21
CA TYR A 58 4.97 2.65 -14.01
C TYR A 58 5.57 1.59 -13.10
N PRO A 59 6.81 1.14 -13.37
CA PRO A 59 7.49 0.14 -12.53
C PRO A 59 7.69 0.58 -11.09
N SER A 60 7.66 1.90 -10.84
CA SER A 60 7.75 2.51 -9.51
C SER A 60 6.40 2.66 -8.81
N ALA A 61 5.31 2.11 -9.35
CA ALA A 61 3.99 2.15 -8.74
C ALA A 61 3.99 1.41 -7.39
N ILE A 62 3.38 2.03 -6.39
CA ILE A 62 3.25 1.46 -5.05
C ILE A 62 1.91 0.74 -4.97
N ASN A 63 1.97 -0.58 -4.85
CA ASN A 63 0.78 -1.44 -4.80
C ASN A 63 0.48 -1.84 -3.36
N SER A 64 -0.79 -1.76 -2.97
CA SER A 64 -1.26 -2.13 -1.63
C SER A 64 -2.65 -2.77 -1.68
N ILE A 65 -3.05 -3.41 -0.58
CA ILE A 65 -4.41 -3.92 -0.39
C ILE A 65 -5.04 -3.16 0.79
N MET A 66 -6.09 -2.40 0.51
CA MET A 66 -6.97 -1.86 1.54
C MET A 66 -7.95 -2.93 2.00
N TYR A 67 -8.38 -2.83 3.27
CA TYR A 67 -9.41 -3.69 3.85
C TYR A 67 -9.18 -5.20 3.68
N CYS A 68 -7.91 -5.63 3.70
CA CYS A 68 -7.50 -7.02 3.45
C CYS A 68 -8.26 -8.08 4.29
N THR A 69 -8.70 -7.71 5.50
CA THR A 69 -9.43 -8.61 6.41
C THR A 69 -10.95 -8.64 6.18
N GLY A 70 -11.49 -7.74 5.35
CA GLY A 70 -12.93 -7.57 5.15
C GLY A 70 -13.67 -6.85 6.29
N LYS A 71 -12.98 -6.52 7.40
CA LYS A 71 -13.64 -5.99 8.61
C LYS A 71 -14.29 -4.62 8.41
N TYR A 72 -13.68 -3.77 7.58
CA TYR A 72 -14.08 -2.37 7.39
C TYR A 72 -14.60 -2.08 5.97
N GLY A 73 -14.78 -3.13 5.15
CA GLY A 73 -15.15 -3.00 3.75
C GLY A 73 -14.64 -4.19 2.92
N PRO A 74 -15.10 -4.31 1.66
CA PRO A 74 -14.55 -5.29 0.75
C PRO A 74 -13.06 -5.02 0.51
N PRO A 75 -12.22 -6.06 0.34
CA PRO A 75 -10.82 -5.86 -0.02
C PRO A 75 -10.71 -5.07 -1.33
N THR A 76 -9.83 -4.07 -1.33
CA THR A 76 -9.60 -3.21 -2.50
C THR A 76 -8.12 -3.19 -2.80
N TRP A 77 -7.75 -3.57 -4.02
CA TRP A 77 -6.40 -3.39 -4.51
C TRP A 77 -6.21 -1.93 -4.90
N GLN A 78 -5.16 -1.31 -4.38
CA GLN A 78 -4.83 0.08 -4.66
C GLN A 78 -3.43 0.19 -5.25
N SER A 79 -3.28 1.00 -6.28
CA SER A 79 -1.98 1.42 -6.81
C SER A 79 -1.87 2.94 -6.78
N GLU A 80 -0.79 3.46 -6.19
CA GLU A 80 -0.42 4.88 -6.22
C GLU A 80 0.76 5.10 -7.18
N ILE A 81 0.61 6.07 -8.08
CA ILE A 81 1.62 6.40 -9.10
C ILE A 81 1.88 7.90 -9.06
N GLY A 82 3.12 8.29 -8.80
CA GLY A 82 3.58 9.66 -8.97
C GLY A 82 4.05 9.92 -10.40
N PHE A 83 3.62 11.01 -11.03
CA PHE A 83 4.06 11.41 -12.36
C PHE A 83 4.19 12.93 -12.47
N PHE A 84 5.17 13.35 -13.27
CA PHE A 84 5.60 14.76 -13.45
C PHE A 84 5.94 15.50 -12.15
N ASP A 85 6.37 14.79 -11.10
CA ASP A 85 6.74 15.37 -9.80
C ASP A 85 5.66 16.31 -9.21
N ARG A 86 4.39 16.07 -9.54
CA ARG A 86 3.26 16.91 -9.14
C ARG A 86 1.95 16.14 -9.02
N TYR A 87 1.69 15.16 -9.89
CA TYR A 87 0.42 14.47 -9.92
C TYR A 87 0.53 13.08 -9.31
N ILE A 88 -0.55 12.67 -8.66
CA ILE A 88 -0.71 11.32 -8.12
C ILE A 88 -1.93 10.71 -8.75
N LEU A 89 -1.76 9.53 -9.34
CA LEU A 89 -2.83 8.70 -9.85
C LEU A 89 -3.02 7.56 -8.87
N THR A 90 -4.20 7.52 -8.28
CA THR A 90 -4.65 6.44 -7.41
C THR A 90 -5.64 5.60 -8.20
N VAL A 91 -5.32 4.31 -8.35
CA VAL A 91 -6.23 3.33 -8.94
C VAL A 91 -6.69 2.39 -7.86
N GLN A 92 -8.00 2.25 -7.71
CA GLN A 92 -8.63 1.37 -6.74
C GLN A 92 -9.51 0.36 -7.47
N VAL A 93 -9.33 -0.92 -7.16
CA VAL A 93 -10.11 -2.01 -7.75
C VAL A 93 -10.67 -2.86 -6.62
N PRO A 94 -12.00 -2.94 -6.47
CA PRO A 94 -12.62 -3.91 -5.57
C PRO A 94 -12.25 -5.32 -6.01
N VAL A 95 -11.81 -6.15 -5.07
CA VAL A 95 -11.27 -7.47 -5.40
C VAL A 95 -11.68 -8.58 -4.43
N HIS A 96 -11.69 -9.80 -4.94
CA HIS A 96 -11.69 -11.02 -4.16
C HIS A 96 -10.28 -11.61 -4.10
N ILE A 97 -9.80 -11.82 -2.87
CA ILE A 97 -8.48 -12.39 -2.60
C ILE A 97 -8.65 -13.88 -2.33
N SER A 98 -7.94 -14.73 -3.09
CA SER A 98 -7.95 -16.18 -2.86
C SER A 98 -7.53 -16.52 -1.42
N TYR A 99 -7.90 -17.70 -0.93
CA TYR A 99 -7.60 -18.11 0.45
C TYR A 99 -6.11 -17.97 0.81
N PHE A 100 -5.22 -18.29 -0.15
CA PHE A 100 -3.77 -18.19 0.02
C PHE A 100 -3.19 -16.81 -0.31
N GLY A 101 -4.00 -15.87 -0.81
CA GLY A 101 -3.54 -14.54 -1.24
C GLY A 101 -2.59 -14.55 -2.43
N SER A 102 -2.53 -15.67 -3.16
CA SER A 102 -1.70 -15.82 -4.36
C SER A 102 -2.37 -15.31 -5.63
N HIS A 103 -3.70 -15.18 -5.58
CA HIS A 103 -4.50 -14.74 -6.72
C HIS A 103 -5.53 -13.72 -6.31
N ILE A 104 -5.78 -12.78 -7.22
CA ILE A 104 -6.78 -11.75 -7.06
C ILE A 104 -7.70 -11.73 -8.29
N VAL A 105 -8.99 -11.63 -8.04
CA VAL A 105 -10.00 -11.44 -9.08
C VAL A 105 -10.71 -10.12 -8.84
N ALA A 106 -10.86 -9.29 -9.88
CA ALA A 106 -11.66 -8.08 -9.79
C ALA A 106 -13.12 -8.44 -9.49
N SER A 107 -13.72 -7.75 -8.52
CA SER A 107 -15.14 -7.90 -8.16
C SER A 107 -15.98 -6.69 -8.59
N GLY A 108 -15.35 -5.66 -9.15
CA GLY A 108 -16.01 -4.43 -9.61
C GLY A 108 -15.14 -3.66 -10.59
N GLU A 109 -15.70 -2.56 -11.11
CA GLU A 109 -14.99 -1.65 -12.00
C GLU A 109 -13.89 -0.87 -11.24
N PRO A 110 -12.78 -0.52 -11.92
CA PRO A 110 -11.74 0.29 -11.33
C PRO A 110 -12.20 1.74 -11.14
N GLU A 111 -11.89 2.32 -10.00
CA GLU A 111 -11.98 3.75 -9.75
C GLU A 111 -10.58 4.36 -9.95
N LEU A 112 -10.51 5.41 -10.76
CA LEU A 112 -9.27 6.10 -11.09
C LEU A 112 -9.37 7.55 -10.66
N LEU A 113 -8.53 7.97 -9.71
CA LEU A 113 -8.50 9.33 -9.18
C LEU A 113 -7.14 9.96 -9.47
N ILE A 114 -7.15 11.08 -10.16
CA ILE A 114 -5.96 11.93 -10.34
C ILE A 114 -6.04 13.12 -9.38
N VAL A 115 -4.97 13.40 -8.66
CA VAL A 115 -4.86 14.52 -7.73
C VAL A 115 -3.64 15.36 -8.09
N GLU A 116 -3.84 16.68 -8.18
CA GLU A 116 -2.73 17.63 -8.29
C GLU A 116 -2.24 18.02 -6.90
N ILE A 117 -0.94 17.87 -6.67
CA ILE A 117 -0.27 18.40 -5.48
C ILE A 117 0.09 19.86 -5.71
N GLN A 118 -0.38 20.75 -4.84
CA GLN A 118 -0.07 22.17 -4.89
C GLN A 118 1.24 22.48 -4.17
N SER A 119 1.42 21.92 -2.98
CA SER A 119 2.63 22.14 -2.19
C SER A 119 2.92 20.96 -1.25
N ILE A 120 4.20 20.81 -0.91
CA ILE A 120 4.67 19.84 0.09
C ILE A 120 5.58 20.59 1.06
N GLN A 121 5.15 20.64 2.32
CA GLN A 121 5.91 21.25 3.40
C GLN A 121 6.45 20.17 4.33
N VAL A 122 7.76 20.13 4.52
CA VAL A 122 8.38 19.24 5.50
C VAL A 122 8.36 19.94 6.85
N LEU A 123 7.64 19.36 7.81
CA LEU A 123 7.53 19.88 9.16
C LEU A 123 8.82 19.62 9.95
N PRO A 124 9.08 20.35 11.05
CA PRO A 124 10.24 20.10 11.92
C PRO A 124 10.31 18.66 12.48
N SER A 125 9.18 17.95 12.55
CA SER A 125 9.09 16.54 12.93
C SER A 125 9.59 15.56 11.85
N GLY A 126 9.92 16.05 10.64
CA GLY A 126 10.25 15.24 9.48
C GLY A 126 9.04 14.72 8.69
N GLN A 127 7.81 14.98 9.16
CA GLN A 127 6.59 14.62 8.43
C GLN A 127 6.33 15.57 7.26
N ALA A 128 5.80 15.05 6.16
CA ALA A 128 5.36 15.86 5.03
C ALA A 128 3.88 16.24 5.18
N MET A 129 3.59 17.54 5.16
CA MET A 129 2.25 18.08 4.98
C MET A 129 2.04 18.33 3.49
N ILE A 130 0.99 17.73 2.93
CA ILE A 130 0.72 17.75 1.49
C ILE A 130 -0.59 18.51 1.28
N ASP A 131 -0.55 19.53 0.42
CA ASP A 131 -1.70 20.33 0.03
C ASP A 131 -2.07 20.05 -1.43
N ASN A 132 -3.38 19.91 -1.70
CA ASN A 132 -3.90 19.33 -2.94
C ASN A 132 -4.95 20.25 -3.54
N ALA A 133 -4.97 20.42 -4.88
CA ALA A 133 -5.93 21.28 -5.58
C ALA A 133 -7.34 20.67 -5.73
N GLY A 134 -7.59 19.52 -5.10
CA GLY A 134 -8.71 18.64 -5.43
C GLY A 134 -8.31 17.53 -6.40
N GLY A 135 -9.23 16.58 -6.60
CA GLY A 135 -9.02 15.43 -7.48
C GLY A 135 -10.11 15.31 -8.53
N GLN A 136 -9.78 14.68 -9.66
CA GLN A 136 -10.70 14.36 -10.74
C GLN A 136 -10.78 12.84 -10.90
N MET A 137 -12.00 12.31 -11.01
CA MET A 137 -12.18 10.92 -11.41
C MET A 137 -11.94 10.79 -12.92
N LEU A 138 -11.13 9.81 -13.33
CA LEU A 138 -10.87 9.50 -14.73
C LEU A 138 -11.88 8.47 -15.24
N THR A 139 -12.39 8.71 -16.45
CA THR A 139 -13.19 7.70 -17.14
C THR A 139 -12.31 6.62 -17.76
N LYS A 140 -12.94 5.52 -18.19
CA LYS A 140 -12.26 4.43 -18.91
C LYS A 140 -11.63 4.92 -20.22
N GLU A 141 -12.27 5.83 -20.92
CA GLU A 141 -11.77 6.44 -22.16
C GLU A 141 -10.51 7.27 -21.88
N GLN A 142 -10.53 8.08 -20.82
CA GLN A 142 -9.37 8.86 -20.40
C GLN A 142 -8.19 7.95 -20.00
N TRP A 143 -8.46 6.86 -19.27
CA TRP A 143 -7.46 5.85 -18.97
C TRP A 143 -6.84 5.24 -20.23
N ASN A 144 -7.67 4.83 -21.19
CA ASN A 144 -7.20 4.27 -22.45
C ASN A 144 -6.35 5.28 -23.25
N SER A 145 -6.75 6.57 -23.25
CA SER A 145 -5.95 7.64 -23.85
C SER A 145 -4.61 7.82 -23.14
N LEU A 146 -4.55 7.71 -21.80
CA LEU A 146 -3.29 7.76 -21.06
C LEU A 146 -2.36 6.58 -21.41
N VAL A 147 -2.93 5.37 -21.52
CA VAL A 147 -2.19 4.17 -21.91
C VAL A 147 -1.64 4.29 -23.34
N GLY A 148 -2.45 4.80 -24.28
CA GLY A 148 -2.07 4.95 -25.68
C GLY A 148 -1.10 6.11 -25.97
N SER A 149 -1.16 7.20 -25.19
CA SER A 149 -0.38 8.43 -25.42
C SER A 149 1.06 8.37 -24.89
N SER A 150 1.58 7.19 -24.57
CA SER A 150 2.91 7.03 -23.95
C SER A 150 3.07 7.84 -22.65
N ARG A 151 2.01 7.91 -21.83
CA ARG A 151 2.00 8.55 -20.49
C ARG A 151 1.99 10.08 -20.50
N SER A 152 1.45 10.71 -21.54
CA SER A 152 1.23 12.16 -21.57
C SER A 152 0.02 12.52 -20.70
N ILE A 153 0.24 13.32 -19.65
CA ILE A 153 -0.84 13.80 -18.77
C ILE A 153 -1.81 14.72 -19.51
N GLU A 154 -1.35 15.41 -20.54
CA GLU A 154 -2.13 16.33 -21.35
C GLU A 154 -3.25 15.62 -22.11
N ALA A 155 -3.10 14.31 -22.34
CA ALA A 155 -4.15 13.47 -22.91
C ALA A 155 -5.38 13.33 -21.99
N ILE A 156 -5.22 13.56 -20.68
CA ILE A 156 -6.30 13.46 -19.69
C ILE A 156 -6.63 14.79 -19.01
N ILE A 157 -5.64 15.66 -18.79
CA ILE A 157 -5.78 17.00 -18.23
C ILE A 157 -5.17 18.00 -19.22
N PRO A 158 -5.97 18.57 -20.14
CA PRO A 158 -5.50 19.64 -21.01
C PRO A 158 -5.00 20.83 -20.17
N ASN A 159 -3.90 21.45 -20.59
CA ASN A 159 -3.28 22.59 -19.89
C ASN A 159 -2.83 22.29 -18.45
N CYS A 160 -2.44 21.04 -18.15
CA CYS A 160 -1.90 20.69 -16.84
C CYS A 160 -0.68 21.55 -16.46
N ASN A 161 -0.53 21.82 -15.16
CA ASN A 161 0.65 22.48 -14.63
C ASN A 161 1.84 21.50 -14.62
N LYS A 162 2.92 21.82 -15.32
CA LYS A 162 4.10 20.93 -15.40
C LYS A 162 5.24 21.32 -14.47
N ILE A 163 5.07 22.38 -13.69
CA ILE A 163 6.12 22.88 -12.79
C ILE A 163 6.27 21.86 -11.65
N PRO A 164 7.41 21.19 -11.46
CA PRO A 164 7.56 20.22 -10.38
C PRO A 164 7.29 20.82 -9.01
N VAL A 165 6.71 20.02 -8.09
CA VAL A 165 6.54 20.43 -6.69
C VAL A 165 7.83 20.09 -5.92
N PRO A 166 8.44 21.05 -5.21
CA PRO A 166 9.57 20.76 -4.34
C PRO A 166 9.26 19.64 -3.33
N ASN A 167 10.25 18.81 -3.02
CA ASN A 167 10.14 17.67 -2.09
C ASN A 167 9.19 16.53 -2.50
N PHE A 168 8.64 16.55 -3.73
CA PHE A 168 7.74 15.49 -4.20
C PHE A 168 8.36 14.09 -4.06
N LYS A 169 9.54 13.87 -4.64
CA LYS A 169 10.21 12.57 -4.58
C LYS A 169 10.47 12.11 -3.15
N GLN A 170 10.88 13.02 -2.26
CA GLN A 170 11.14 12.69 -0.85
C GLN A 170 9.85 12.28 -0.12
N ALA A 171 8.74 12.96 -0.38
CA ALA A 171 7.45 12.64 0.24
C ALA A 171 6.91 11.28 -0.20
N PHE A 172 7.26 10.82 -1.41
CA PHE A 172 6.72 9.59 -2.01
C PHE A 172 7.75 8.45 -2.15
N SER A 173 9.01 8.63 -1.75
CA SER A 173 10.04 7.58 -1.79
C SER A 173 9.99 6.62 -0.60
N HIS A 174 9.24 6.94 0.44
CA HIS A 174 9.23 6.21 1.73
C HIS A 174 7.91 5.49 2.04
N LYS A 175 6.96 5.49 1.12
CA LYS A 175 5.71 4.72 1.25
C LYS A 175 5.90 3.29 0.73
#